data_AF-A0A7S1DN16-F1
#
_entry.id   AF-A0A7S1DN16-F1
#
_cell.length_a   1.000
_cell.length_b   1.000
_cell.length_c   1.000
_cell.angle_alpha   90.00
_cell.angle_beta   90.00
_cell.angle_gamma   90.00
#
_symmetry.space_group_name_H-M   'P 1'
#
loop_
_entity.id
_entity.type
_entity.pdbx_description
1 polymer ?
#
loop_
_entity_poly.entity_id
_entity_poly.type
_entity_poly.pdbx_seq_one_letter_code
_entity_poly.pdbx_strand_id
1 'polypeptide(L)'
;EAKVSAEELAEYTRPDFDPDRVAGQWIRMGVRGSLTSATSISELERRREVLEERLRRTVYENYPQFIRAANEIADVQESIGSVRQQLADTLETITQLDELPDAFEHALMSQKADWAGGLRKVPWRLRHDGALDMEDEVLELLDDLDGKIVERRFDAAVSYIEQGWDLVYKWNARSADGMGSPAARRLDADLQERVSLVAEGVWDQVQSVSLNIMTVPDAVALLTRLRQRENAMELFLEARTQFLEREIAKLDEAMSEDSDVLAYLGELCNLLFSCVIQTSDEFGRLFADRGLSSSLLSWCSMQLKVFDDVFRAQVFPCGDYYLIGECAHLTRQYCALLHKSGISLDFQLNGTLLGPLHDDVANAFSGIRGDVSASLASEAWAPKEVSLRELRSHKG
;
A
#
# COMPACT_ATOMS: atom_id res chain seq x y z
N GLU A 1 -32.78 32.68 12.52
CA GLU A 1 -31.35 32.41 12.80
C GLU A 1 -30.66 33.71 13.17
N ALA A 2 -30.47 33.98 14.46
CA ALA A 2 -29.77 35.18 14.91
C ALA A 2 -28.27 34.86 15.05
N LYS A 3 -27.46 35.34 14.10
CA LYS A 3 -25.99 35.32 14.18
C LYS A 3 -25.56 36.19 15.36
N VAL A 4 -24.86 35.59 16.33
CA VAL A 4 -24.02 36.34 17.27
C VAL A 4 -22.92 37.01 16.44
N SER A 5 -22.67 38.30 16.68
CA SER A 5 -21.69 39.04 15.88
C SER A 5 -20.29 38.42 16.04
N ALA A 6 -19.52 38.34 14.95
CA ALA A 6 -18.17 37.79 14.97
C ALA A 6 -17.23 38.55 15.92
N GLU A 7 -17.55 39.82 16.23
CA GLU A 7 -16.81 40.68 17.15
C GLU A 7 -16.98 40.26 18.61
N GLU A 8 -18.20 39.86 19.04
CA GLU A 8 -18.44 39.37 20.41
C GLU A 8 -17.75 38.04 20.67
N LEU A 9 -17.62 37.19 19.64
CA LEU A 9 -16.94 35.89 19.72
C LEU A 9 -15.41 35.98 19.77
N ALA A 10 -14.84 37.08 19.23
CA ALA A 10 -13.41 37.33 19.27
C ALA A 10 -12.90 37.70 20.67
N GLU A 11 -13.77 38.19 21.56
CA GLU A 11 -13.40 38.53 22.93
C GLU A 11 -13.09 37.27 23.77
N TYR A 12 -13.84 36.19 23.57
CA TYR A 12 -13.72 34.93 24.32
C TYR A 12 -12.64 33.97 23.82
N THR A 13 -12.06 34.24 22.65
CA THR A 13 -11.00 33.41 22.03
C THR A 13 -9.62 34.02 22.16
N ARG A 14 -9.50 35.13 22.89
CA ARG A 14 -8.21 35.77 23.19
C ARG A 14 -7.41 34.93 24.18
N PRO A 15 -6.08 34.81 23.98
CA PRO A 15 -5.21 34.07 24.90
C PRO A 15 -5.19 34.67 26.32
N ASP A 16 -5.47 35.96 26.47
CA ASP A 16 -5.51 36.69 27.75
C ASP A 16 -6.94 36.84 28.32
N PHE A 17 -7.88 35.98 27.92
CA PHE A 17 -9.26 36.05 28.39
C PHE A 17 -9.37 35.67 29.88
N ASP A 18 -9.79 36.63 30.72
CA ASP A 18 -10.02 36.43 32.15
C ASP A 18 -11.53 36.26 32.44
N PRO A 19 -11.98 35.03 32.73
CA PRO A 19 -13.40 34.72 32.95
C PRO A 19 -13.96 35.40 34.20
N ASP A 20 -13.16 35.55 35.25
CA ASP A 20 -13.61 36.11 36.53
C ASP A 20 -13.84 37.62 36.43
N ARG A 21 -13.01 38.29 35.64
CA ARG A 21 -13.17 39.72 35.35
C ARG A 21 -14.48 40.00 34.61
N VAL A 22 -14.78 39.21 33.58
CA VAL A 22 -16.01 39.35 32.80
C VAL A 22 -17.22 38.99 33.65
N ALA A 23 -17.21 37.85 34.35
CA ALA A 23 -18.29 37.48 35.26
C ALA A 23 -18.55 38.56 36.33
N GLY A 24 -17.50 39.11 36.92
CA GLY A 24 -17.60 40.20 37.89
C GLY A 24 -18.15 41.51 37.31
N GLN A 25 -17.96 41.77 36.02
CA GLN A 25 -18.56 42.93 35.34
C GLN A 25 -20.06 42.72 35.11
N TRP A 26 -20.47 41.52 34.69
CA TRP A 26 -21.87 41.18 34.47
C TRP A 26 -22.68 41.15 35.76
N ILE A 27 -22.12 40.61 36.84
CA ILE A 27 -22.72 40.66 38.18
C ILE A 27 -22.92 42.13 38.61
N ARG A 28 -21.93 43.00 38.38
CA ARG A 28 -22.03 44.44 38.68
C ARG A 28 -23.09 45.16 37.84
N MET A 29 -23.28 44.78 36.58
CA MET A 29 -24.33 45.34 35.73
C MET A 29 -25.73 44.83 36.11
N GLY A 30 -25.86 43.58 36.54
CA GLY A 30 -27.11 43.00 37.06
C GLY A 30 -27.54 43.65 38.38
N VAL A 31 -26.61 43.90 39.30
CA VAL A 31 -26.87 44.57 40.59
C VAL A 31 -27.29 46.04 40.41
N ARG A 32 -26.83 46.71 39.35
CA ARG A 32 -27.19 48.12 39.04
C ARG A 32 -28.56 48.27 38.35
N GLY A 33 -29.30 47.18 38.13
CA GLY A 33 -30.63 47.22 37.50
C GLY A 33 -30.62 47.58 36.00
N SER A 34 -29.43 47.63 35.37
CA SER A 34 -29.29 47.91 33.94
C SER A 34 -29.53 46.68 33.05
N LEU A 35 -29.60 45.48 33.64
CA LEU A 35 -30.11 44.27 32.99
C LEU A 35 -31.48 43.93 33.59
N THR A 36 -32.52 43.96 32.77
CA THR A 36 -33.81 43.36 33.14
C THR A 36 -33.64 41.84 33.20
N SER A 37 -33.97 41.22 34.34
CA SER A 37 -33.70 39.79 34.62
C SER A 37 -34.23 38.82 33.56
N ALA A 38 -35.32 39.16 32.88
CA ALA A 38 -35.94 38.33 31.86
C ALA A 38 -35.11 38.24 30.56
N THR A 39 -34.48 39.33 30.11
CA THR A 39 -33.68 39.31 28.88
C THR A 39 -32.27 38.75 29.10
N SER A 40 -31.69 38.92 30.30
CA SER A 40 -30.36 38.38 30.61
C SER A 40 -30.35 36.86 30.80
N ILE A 41 -31.39 36.30 31.42
CA ILE A 41 -31.49 34.85 31.62
C ILE A 41 -31.71 34.14 30.28
N SER A 42 -32.65 34.62 29.47
CA SER A 42 -32.88 34.05 28.15
C SER A 42 -31.65 34.18 27.22
N GLU A 43 -30.89 35.28 27.33
CA GLU A 43 -29.66 35.44 26.57
C GLU A 43 -28.53 34.51 27.07
N LEU A 44 -28.43 34.26 28.37
CA LEU A 44 -27.48 33.28 28.93
C LEU A 44 -27.85 31.84 28.57
N GLU A 45 -29.13 31.49 28.62
CA GLU A 45 -29.63 30.18 28.19
C GLU A 45 -29.36 29.96 26.71
N ARG A 46 -29.61 30.97 25.87
CA ARG A 46 -29.28 30.95 24.44
C ARG A 46 -27.79 30.77 24.20
N ARG A 47 -26.93 31.47 24.94
CA ARG A 47 -25.46 31.34 24.82
C ARG A 47 -24.98 29.97 25.28
N ARG A 48 -25.56 29.43 26.35
CA ARG A 48 -25.27 28.07 26.85
C ARG A 48 -25.56 27.04 25.76
N GLU A 49 -26.75 27.09 25.15
CA GLU A 49 -27.14 26.14 24.10
C GLU A 49 -26.19 26.19 22.89
N VAL A 50 -25.84 27.38 22.42
CA VAL A 50 -24.91 27.55 21.29
C VAL A 50 -23.50 27.03 21.63
N LEU A 51 -23.03 27.29 22.85
CA LEU A 51 -21.72 26.80 23.31
C LEU A 51 -21.73 25.28 23.50
N GLU A 52 -22.79 24.71 24.04
CA GLU A 52 -22.94 23.27 24.24
C GLU A 52 -22.96 22.53 22.90
N GLU A 53 -23.71 23.03 21.92
CA GLU A 53 -23.74 22.44 20.57
C GLU A 53 -22.39 22.57 19.86
N ARG A 54 -21.68 23.69 20.05
CA ARG A 54 -20.35 23.89 19.47
C ARG A 54 -19.29 23.03 20.15
N LEU A 55 -19.29 22.94 21.48
CA LEU A 55 -18.41 22.03 22.23
C LEU A 55 -18.65 20.60 21.79
N ARG A 56 -19.92 20.21 21.70
CA ARG A 56 -20.31 18.89 21.20
C ARG A 56 -19.73 18.66 19.80
N ARG A 57 -19.95 19.58 18.86
CA ARG A 57 -19.41 19.50 17.49
C ARG A 57 -17.88 19.42 17.47
N THR A 58 -17.18 20.30 18.18
CA THR A 58 -15.70 20.32 18.21
C THR A 58 -15.11 19.08 18.89
N VAL A 59 -15.74 18.58 19.95
CA VAL A 59 -15.31 17.33 20.59
C VAL A 59 -15.55 16.15 19.65
N TYR A 60 -16.67 16.08 18.93
CA TYR A 60 -16.91 15.02 17.95
C TYR A 60 -15.99 15.12 16.72
N GLU A 61 -15.69 16.32 16.24
CA GLU A 61 -14.74 16.55 15.14
C GLU A 61 -13.31 16.17 15.52
N ASN A 62 -12.91 16.41 16.78
CA ASN A 62 -11.59 16.05 17.28
C ASN A 62 -11.51 14.64 17.89
N TYR A 63 -12.66 13.96 18.05
CA TYR A 63 -12.73 12.60 18.60
C TYR A 63 -11.85 11.59 17.84
N PRO A 64 -11.80 11.61 16.49
CA PRO A 64 -10.89 10.75 15.73
C PRO A 64 -9.42 11.02 16.02
N GLN A 65 -9.04 12.28 16.26
CA GLN A 65 -7.66 12.65 16.60
C GLN A 65 -7.30 12.19 18.01
N PHE A 66 -8.22 12.31 18.97
CA PHE A 66 -8.03 11.78 20.32
C PHE A 66 -7.90 10.25 20.33
N ILE A 67 -8.72 9.54 19.56
CA ILE A 67 -8.61 8.08 19.44
C ILE A 67 -7.27 7.69 18.82
N ARG A 68 -6.84 8.37 17.74
CA ARG A 68 -5.53 8.10 17.13
C ARG A 68 -4.39 8.33 18.12
N ALA A 69 -4.38 9.47 18.81
CA ALA A 69 -3.36 9.75 19.81
C ALA A 69 -3.37 8.74 20.96
N ALA A 70 -4.54 8.30 21.42
CA ALA A 70 -4.67 7.29 22.47
C ALA A 70 -4.16 5.91 22.02
N ASN A 71 -4.47 5.51 20.78
CA ASN A 71 -3.97 4.26 20.20
C ASN A 71 -2.45 4.32 19.98
N GLU A 72 -1.91 5.43 19.47
CA GLU A 72 -0.47 5.62 19.32
C GLU A 72 0.25 5.53 20.67
N ILE A 73 -0.32 6.09 21.74
CA ILE A 73 0.24 5.95 23.09
C ILE A 73 0.22 4.49 23.56
N ALA A 74 -0.86 3.75 23.28
CA ALA A 74 -0.96 2.33 23.64
C ALA A 74 0.07 1.48 22.89
N ASP A 75 0.25 1.70 21.58
CA ASP A 75 1.24 1.00 20.75
C ASP A 75 2.67 1.29 21.21
N VAL A 76 2.95 2.54 21.60
CA VAL A 76 4.24 2.93 22.20
C VAL A 76 4.46 2.23 23.54
N GLN A 77 3.42 2.10 24.38
CA GLN A 77 3.52 1.37 25.64
C GLN A 77 3.81 -0.12 25.45
N GLU A 78 3.16 -0.75 24.46
CA GLU A 78 3.41 -2.15 24.11
C GLU A 78 4.85 -2.34 23.60
N SER A 79 5.32 -1.44 22.74
CA SER A 79 6.69 -1.44 22.22
C SER A 79 7.73 -1.29 23.34
N ILE A 80 7.50 -0.39 24.31
CA ILE A 80 8.36 -0.24 25.49
C ILE A 80 8.34 -1.51 26.34
N GLY A 81 7.19 -2.18 26.46
CA GLY A 81 7.07 -3.47 27.13
C GLY A 81 7.96 -4.54 26.47
N SER A 82 7.90 -4.64 25.15
CA SER A 82 8.74 -5.55 24.35
C SER A 82 10.24 -5.28 24.55
N VAL A 83 10.66 -4.02 24.48
CA VAL A 83 12.07 -3.63 24.68
C VAL A 83 12.54 -3.99 26.10
N ARG A 84 11.70 -3.81 27.13
CA ARG A 84 12.05 -4.20 28.50
C ARG A 84 12.21 -5.71 28.63
N GLN A 85 11.40 -6.51 27.93
CA GLN A 85 11.54 -7.95 27.91
C GLN A 85 12.86 -8.36 27.24
N GLN A 86 13.16 -7.81 26.06
CA GLN A 86 14.43 -8.08 25.38
C GLN A 86 15.64 -7.67 26.23
N LEU A 87 15.58 -6.53 26.91
CA LEU A 87 16.62 -6.13 27.85
C LEU A 87 16.77 -7.12 29.01
N ALA A 88 15.67 -7.61 29.57
CA ALA A 88 15.72 -8.64 30.62
C ALA A 88 16.36 -9.93 30.10
N ASP A 89 15.99 -10.38 28.89
CA ASP A 89 16.55 -11.58 28.26
C ASP A 89 18.05 -11.40 27.94
N THR A 90 18.47 -10.22 27.48
CA THR A 90 19.91 -9.92 27.28
C THR A 90 20.69 -9.89 28.58
N LEU A 91 20.08 -9.38 29.66
CA LEU A 91 20.73 -9.35 30.96
C LEU A 91 20.83 -10.76 31.54
N GLU A 92 19.79 -11.58 31.37
CA GLU A 92 19.80 -12.99 31.75
C GLU A 92 20.88 -13.77 31.00
N THR A 93 20.98 -13.60 29.68
CA THR A 93 22.04 -14.25 28.88
C THR A 93 23.44 -13.77 29.28
N ILE A 94 23.62 -12.48 29.58
CA ILE A 94 24.89 -11.96 30.10
C ILE A 94 25.22 -12.60 31.45
N THR A 95 24.26 -12.72 32.38
CA THR A 95 24.49 -13.38 33.67
C THR A 95 24.78 -14.88 33.50
N GLN A 96 24.11 -15.56 32.56
CA GLN A 96 24.39 -16.95 32.23
C GLN A 96 25.80 -17.12 31.63
N LEU A 97 26.29 -16.14 30.87
CA LEU A 97 27.66 -16.10 30.35
C LEU A 97 28.69 -15.81 31.46
N ASP A 98 28.35 -14.97 32.43
CA ASP A 98 29.20 -14.64 33.59
C ASP A 98 29.27 -15.80 34.61
N GLU A 99 28.23 -16.65 34.66
CA GLU A 99 28.16 -17.86 35.51
C GLU A 99 28.80 -19.10 34.86
N LEU A 100 29.35 -19.02 33.64
CA LEU A 100 30.09 -20.11 33.04
C LEU A 100 31.35 -20.43 33.87
N PRO A 101 31.57 -21.69 34.32
CA PRO A 101 32.73 -22.02 35.14
C PRO A 101 34.05 -21.77 34.39
N ASP A 102 35.10 -21.38 35.12
CA ASP A 102 36.53 -21.25 34.69
C ASP A 102 37.09 -22.45 33.87
N ALA A 103 36.32 -23.55 33.77
CA ALA A 103 36.56 -24.65 32.85
C ALA A 103 36.67 -24.20 31.37
N PHE A 104 36.05 -23.09 30.97
CA PHE A 104 36.16 -22.59 29.60
C PHE A 104 37.56 -22.05 29.28
N GLU A 105 38.22 -21.36 30.22
CA GLU A 105 39.62 -20.93 30.06
C GLU A 105 40.58 -22.14 30.03
N HIS A 106 40.36 -23.15 30.87
CA HIS A 106 41.17 -24.37 30.86
C HIS A 106 40.98 -25.21 29.58
N ALA A 107 39.79 -25.22 28.99
CA ALA A 107 39.53 -25.86 27.69
C ALA A 107 40.23 -25.11 26.54
N LEU A 108 40.18 -23.77 26.54
CA LEU A 108 40.87 -22.93 25.55
C LEU A 108 42.39 -23.10 25.64
N MET A 109 42.94 -23.23 26.86
CA MET A 109 44.37 -23.39 27.12
C MET A 109 44.89 -24.81 26.89
N SER A 110 44.03 -25.84 26.97
CA SER A 110 44.36 -27.22 26.59
C SER A 110 44.38 -27.37 25.07
N GLN A 111 43.40 -26.78 24.37
CA GLN A 111 43.41 -26.72 22.90
C GLN A 111 44.57 -25.85 22.39
N LYS A 112 44.97 -24.83 23.19
CA LYS A 112 46.30 -24.20 23.36
C LYS A 112 47.51 -24.83 22.68
N ALA A 113 47.74 -26.07 23.10
CA ALA A 113 49.00 -26.78 22.95
C ALA A 113 49.13 -27.50 21.60
N ASP A 114 48.02 -27.77 20.91
CA ASP A 114 48.03 -28.53 19.66
C ASP A 114 48.22 -27.65 18.41
N TRP A 115 47.95 -26.34 18.47
CA TRP A 115 48.25 -25.39 17.38
C TRP A 115 49.64 -24.75 17.48
N ALA A 116 50.29 -24.84 18.65
CA ALA A 116 51.62 -24.27 18.88
C ALA A 116 52.77 -25.03 18.16
N GLY A 117 52.50 -26.23 17.62
CA GLY A 117 53.48 -27.03 16.86
C GLY A 117 53.52 -26.74 15.34
N GLY A 118 52.56 -25.98 14.79
CA GLY A 118 52.41 -25.79 13.34
C GLY A 118 52.64 -24.37 12.82
N LEU A 119 52.57 -23.35 13.67
CA LEU A 119 52.79 -21.97 13.25
C LEU A 119 54.28 -21.64 13.34
N ARG A 120 54.96 -21.78 12.19
CA ARG A 120 56.21 -21.05 11.94
C ARG A 120 55.99 -19.61 12.38
N LYS A 121 56.82 -19.15 13.33
CA LYS A 121 56.98 -17.74 13.66
C LYS A 121 57.05 -16.94 12.36
N VAL A 122 55.99 -16.20 12.03
CA VAL A 122 56.12 -15.07 11.13
C VAL A 122 56.75 -13.96 11.98
N PRO A 123 57.97 -13.50 11.66
CA PRO A 123 58.62 -12.44 12.43
C PRO A 123 57.81 -11.16 12.30
N TRP A 124 57.30 -10.66 13.44
CA TRP A 124 56.77 -9.32 13.54
C TRP A 124 57.91 -8.33 13.24
N ARG A 125 57.80 -7.63 12.10
CA ARG A 125 58.76 -6.74 11.41
C ARG A 125 59.65 -7.43 10.36
N LEU A 126 59.20 -7.43 9.10
CA LEU A 126 59.87 -6.82 7.94
C LEU A 126 59.04 -7.08 6.66
N ARG A 127 58.41 -6.01 6.16
CA ARG A 127 58.01 -5.68 4.78
C ARG A 127 56.63 -5.01 4.82
N HIS A 128 56.61 -3.69 4.62
CA HIS A 128 55.42 -3.03 4.07
C HIS A 128 55.30 -3.53 2.63
N ASP A 129 54.60 -4.66 2.45
CA ASP A 129 54.07 -5.11 1.17
C ASP A 129 52.60 -4.80 1.24
N GLY A 130 52.04 -4.11 0.23
CA GLY A 130 50.70 -3.51 0.25
C GLY A 130 49.51 -4.48 0.38
N ALA A 131 49.73 -5.72 0.82
CA ALA A 131 48.69 -6.71 1.08
C ALA A 131 47.94 -6.51 2.40
N LEU A 132 48.58 -5.97 3.44
CA LEU A 132 47.91 -5.62 4.71
C LEU A 132 47.05 -4.36 4.56
N ASP A 133 47.57 -3.34 3.88
CA ASP A 133 46.82 -2.10 3.58
C ASP A 133 45.55 -2.39 2.75
N MET A 134 45.56 -3.46 1.93
CA MET A 134 44.39 -3.89 1.15
C MET A 134 43.32 -4.61 1.98
N GLU A 135 43.68 -5.26 3.10
CA GLU A 135 42.71 -5.91 3.99
C GLU A 135 42.06 -4.87 4.93
N ASP A 136 42.84 -3.92 5.44
CA ASP A 136 42.33 -2.82 6.28
C ASP A 136 41.36 -1.91 5.51
N GLU A 137 41.66 -1.58 4.24
CA GLU A 137 40.77 -0.79 3.35
C GLU A 137 39.42 -1.49 3.13
N VAL A 138 39.40 -2.82 3.06
CA VAL A 138 38.16 -3.59 2.92
C VAL A 138 37.36 -3.65 4.21
N LEU A 139 38.02 -3.83 5.35
CA LEU A 139 37.34 -3.84 6.64
C LEU A 139 36.66 -2.50 6.92
N GLU A 140 37.36 -1.38 6.70
CA GLU A 140 36.79 -0.04 6.86
C GLU A 140 35.59 0.18 5.92
N LEU A 141 35.69 -0.25 4.65
CA LEU A 141 34.59 -0.14 3.69
C LEU A 141 33.35 -0.95 4.11
N LEU A 142 33.55 -2.18 4.60
CA LEU A 142 32.44 -3.04 5.02
C LEU A 142 31.79 -2.54 6.32
N ASP A 143 32.58 -2.08 7.29
CA ASP A 143 32.06 -1.49 8.53
C ASP A 143 31.25 -0.22 8.25
N ASP A 144 31.75 0.67 7.38
CA ASP A 144 31.03 1.87 6.95
C ASP A 144 29.73 1.51 6.22
N LEU A 145 29.79 0.53 5.31
CA LEU A 145 28.64 0.03 4.58
C LEU A 145 27.57 -0.51 5.54
N ASP A 146 27.94 -1.40 6.45
CA ASP A 146 27.03 -2.00 7.42
C ASP A 146 26.43 -0.89 8.33
N GLY A 147 27.23 0.10 8.73
CA GLY A 147 26.75 1.29 9.42
C GLY A 147 25.68 2.06 8.62
N LYS A 148 25.87 2.26 7.31
CA LYS A 148 24.87 2.93 6.46
C LYS A 148 23.60 2.11 6.24
N ILE A 149 23.71 0.78 6.20
CA ILE A 149 22.56 -0.12 6.14
C ILE A 149 21.72 0.03 7.41
N VAL A 150 22.36 -0.01 8.58
CA VAL A 150 21.69 0.17 9.88
C VAL A 150 21.02 1.55 10.00
N GLU A 151 21.68 2.60 9.53
CA GLU A 151 21.12 3.96 9.47
C GLU A 151 19.97 4.10 8.44
N ARG A 152 19.66 3.05 7.66
CA ARG A 152 18.71 3.04 6.53
C ARG A 152 19.02 4.11 5.47
N ARG A 153 20.29 4.49 5.36
CA ARG A 153 20.78 5.43 4.35
C ARG A 153 21.19 4.66 3.09
N PHE A 154 20.19 4.07 2.43
CA PHE A 154 20.42 3.13 1.33
C PHE A 154 21.16 3.75 0.14
N ASP A 155 20.94 5.03 -0.19
CA ASP A 155 21.72 5.69 -1.26
C ASP A 155 23.23 5.73 -0.98
N ALA A 156 23.61 5.99 0.27
CA ALA A 156 25.01 5.95 0.69
C ALA A 156 25.53 4.51 0.68
N ALA A 157 24.75 3.55 1.19
CA ALA A 157 25.12 2.13 1.18
C ALA A 157 25.38 1.61 -0.25
N VAL A 158 24.51 1.95 -1.22
CA VAL A 158 24.72 1.60 -2.64
C VAL A 158 26.04 2.18 -3.16
N SER A 159 26.38 3.41 -2.76
CA SER A 159 27.63 4.06 -3.18
C SER A 159 28.88 3.36 -2.61
N TYR A 160 28.81 2.80 -1.40
CA TYR A 160 29.89 1.97 -0.84
C TYR A 160 29.98 0.59 -1.53
N ILE A 161 28.85 -0.01 -1.90
CA ILE A 161 28.82 -1.26 -2.67
C ILE A 161 29.45 -1.07 -4.05
N GLU A 162 29.14 0.04 -4.74
CA GLU A 162 29.76 0.40 -6.02
C GLU A 162 31.28 0.55 -5.91
N GLN A 163 31.76 1.19 -4.83
CA GLN A 163 33.20 1.28 -4.52
C GLN A 163 33.82 -0.11 -4.27
N GLY A 164 33.11 -0.97 -3.54
CA GLY A 164 33.51 -2.36 -3.32
C GLY A 164 33.67 -3.15 -4.62
N TRP A 165 32.70 -3.02 -5.55
CA TRP A 165 32.79 -3.66 -6.87
C TRP A 165 33.96 -3.14 -7.71
N ASP A 166 34.28 -1.85 -7.60
CA ASP A 166 35.46 -1.28 -8.26
C ASP A 166 36.76 -1.88 -7.70
N LEU A 167 36.85 -2.14 -6.39
CA LEU A 167 37.97 -2.85 -5.79
C LEU A 167 38.07 -4.30 -6.29
N VAL A 168 36.94 -5.03 -6.30
CA VAL A 168 36.85 -6.40 -6.85
C VAL A 168 37.36 -6.43 -8.29
N TYR A 169 36.92 -5.48 -9.13
CA TYR A 169 37.36 -5.36 -10.52
C TYR A 169 38.87 -5.12 -10.62
N LYS A 170 39.40 -4.14 -9.89
CA LYS A 170 40.84 -3.80 -9.88
C LYS A 170 41.70 -4.98 -9.42
N TRP A 171 41.25 -5.72 -8.41
CA TRP A 171 41.97 -6.88 -7.88
C TRP A 171 41.97 -8.07 -8.85
N ASN A 172 40.86 -8.31 -9.54
CA ASN A 172 40.78 -9.32 -10.58
C ASN A 172 41.66 -8.98 -11.79
N ALA A 173 41.72 -7.70 -12.20
CA ALA A 173 42.56 -7.24 -13.30
C ALA A 173 44.07 -7.37 -13.01
N ARG A 174 44.49 -7.37 -11.74
CA ARG A 174 45.88 -7.58 -11.33
C ARG A 174 46.31 -9.06 -11.30
N SER A 175 45.35 -9.99 -11.37
CA SER A 175 45.63 -11.42 -11.30
C SER A 175 46.16 -11.95 -12.65
N ALA A 176 47.40 -12.44 -12.68
CA ALA A 176 48.06 -12.91 -13.90
C ALA A 176 47.46 -14.22 -14.47
N ASP A 177 46.81 -15.03 -13.62
CA ASP A 177 46.35 -16.38 -13.95
C ASP A 177 44.93 -16.43 -14.53
N GLY A 178 44.25 -15.29 -14.68
CA GLY A 178 42.87 -15.21 -15.17
C GLY A 178 41.81 -15.84 -14.26
N MET A 179 42.20 -16.51 -13.18
CA MET A 179 41.32 -17.20 -12.21
C MET A 179 40.71 -16.24 -11.15
N GLY A 180 40.99 -14.94 -11.23
CA GLY A 180 40.57 -13.93 -10.25
C GLY A 180 41.31 -14.04 -8.91
N SER A 181 41.33 -12.96 -8.14
CA SER A 181 41.96 -12.97 -6.80
C SER A 181 41.05 -13.69 -5.79
N PRO A 182 41.55 -14.59 -4.92
CA PRO A 182 40.73 -15.19 -3.87
C PRO A 182 40.19 -14.15 -2.88
N ALA A 183 40.90 -13.04 -2.67
CA ALA A 183 40.41 -11.92 -1.85
C ALA A 183 39.25 -11.20 -2.54
N ALA A 184 39.34 -10.99 -3.86
CA ALA A 184 38.26 -10.38 -4.65
C ALA A 184 36.99 -11.23 -4.63
N ARG A 185 37.10 -12.56 -4.68
CA ARG A 185 35.95 -13.46 -4.57
C ARG A 185 35.29 -13.43 -3.18
N ARG A 186 36.06 -13.24 -2.10
CA ARG A 186 35.51 -13.10 -0.75
C ARG A 186 34.74 -11.79 -0.61
N LEU A 187 35.38 -10.68 -1.00
CA LEU A 187 34.74 -9.37 -0.99
C LEU A 187 33.48 -9.35 -1.86
N ASP A 188 33.50 -9.97 -3.04
CA ASP A 188 32.31 -10.07 -3.90
C ASP A 188 31.16 -10.84 -3.22
N ALA A 189 31.46 -11.91 -2.48
CA ALA A 189 30.47 -12.65 -1.71
C ALA A 189 29.91 -11.82 -0.54
N ASP A 190 30.77 -11.13 0.21
CA ASP A 190 30.36 -10.26 1.32
C ASP A 190 29.48 -9.10 0.81
N LEU A 191 29.87 -8.46 -0.29
CA LEU A 191 29.07 -7.42 -0.94
C LEU A 191 27.72 -7.96 -1.41
N GLN A 192 27.67 -9.16 -1.97
CA GLN A 192 26.41 -9.77 -2.42
C GLN A 192 25.42 -10.03 -1.27
N GLU A 193 25.92 -10.40 -0.09
CA GLU A 193 25.11 -10.48 1.13
C GLU A 193 24.50 -9.10 1.47
N ARG A 194 25.32 -8.03 1.46
CA ARG A 194 24.85 -6.67 1.75
C ARG A 194 23.91 -6.12 0.69
N VAL A 195 24.11 -6.45 -0.59
CA VAL A 195 23.18 -6.12 -1.68
C VAL A 195 21.79 -6.68 -1.37
N SER A 196 21.72 -7.90 -0.84
CA SER A 196 20.47 -8.55 -0.47
C SER A 196 19.78 -7.82 0.70
N LEU A 197 20.56 -7.46 1.73
CA LEU A 197 20.06 -6.68 2.89
C LEU A 197 19.57 -5.28 2.49
N VAL A 198 20.31 -4.59 1.61
CA VAL A 198 19.88 -3.27 1.10
C VAL A 198 18.61 -3.40 0.28
N ALA A 199 18.50 -4.42 -0.58
CA ALA A 199 17.30 -4.64 -1.38
C ALA A 199 16.08 -4.89 -0.49
N GLU A 200 16.19 -5.76 0.52
CA GLU A 200 15.12 -6.01 1.50
C GLU A 200 14.75 -4.74 2.29
N GLY A 201 15.74 -3.98 2.74
CA GLY A 201 15.50 -2.74 3.46
C GLY A 201 14.80 -1.66 2.62
N VAL A 202 15.11 -1.60 1.31
CA VAL A 202 14.43 -0.72 0.34
C VAL A 202 12.97 -1.15 0.15
N TRP A 203 12.72 -2.44 0.01
CA TRP A 203 11.35 -2.99 -0.07
C TRP A 203 10.51 -2.61 1.14
N ASP A 204 11.03 -2.85 2.35
CA ASP A 204 10.34 -2.52 3.61
C ASP A 204 10.03 -1.02 3.69
N GLN A 205 10.96 -0.16 3.30
CA GLN A 205 10.75 1.28 3.36
C GLN A 205 9.67 1.76 2.39
N VAL A 206 9.61 1.21 1.17
CA VAL A 206 8.58 1.57 0.17
C VAL A 206 7.20 1.03 0.55
N GLN A 207 7.13 -0.19 1.12
CA GLN A 207 5.86 -0.80 1.50
C GLN A 207 5.32 -0.27 2.84
N SER A 208 6.20 0.26 3.70
CA SER A 208 5.79 0.80 4.99
C SER A 208 4.92 2.05 4.83
N VAL A 209 3.66 1.96 5.26
CA VAL A 209 2.72 3.10 5.25
C VAL A 209 3.22 4.24 6.15
N SER A 210 3.95 3.91 7.21
CA SER A 210 4.38 4.82 8.28
C SER A 210 5.71 5.54 8.01
N LEU A 211 6.58 4.99 7.16
CA LEU A 211 7.95 5.48 6.93
C LEU A 211 8.20 5.90 5.48
N ASN A 212 7.17 6.38 4.77
CA ASN A 212 7.17 6.84 3.37
C ASN A 212 8.15 8.01 3.09
N ILE A 213 9.44 7.79 3.34
CA ILE A 213 10.56 8.69 3.14
C ILE A 213 11.18 8.42 1.76
N MET A 214 11.04 7.19 1.25
CA MET A 214 11.56 6.77 -0.05
C MET A 214 10.43 6.67 -1.07
N THR A 215 10.61 7.29 -2.24
CA THR A 215 9.64 7.18 -3.34
C THR A 215 9.94 5.94 -4.19
N VAL A 216 8.93 5.40 -4.86
CA VAL A 216 9.08 4.25 -5.76
C VAL A 216 10.13 4.50 -6.86
N PRO A 217 10.17 5.66 -7.54
CA PRO A 217 11.24 5.96 -8.51
C PRO A 217 12.65 5.92 -7.89
N ASP A 218 12.82 6.45 -6.67
CA ASP A 218 14.12 6.44 -5.98
C ASP A 218 14.54 5.01 -5.64
N ALA A 219 13.62 4.19 -5.13
CA ALA A 219 13.85 2.79 -4.83
C ALA A 219 14.24 1.98 -6.07
N VAL A 220 13.51 2.17 -7.18
CA VAL A 220 13.82 1.53 -8.47
C VAL A 220 15.20 1.95 -8.97
N ALA A 221 15.57 3.23 -8.83
CA ALA A 221 16.89 3.71 -9.21
C ALA A 221 18.01 3.07 -8.38
N LEU A 222 17.83 2.95 -7.05
CA LEU A 222 18.78 2.28 -6.16
C LEU A 222 18.94 0.79 -6.50
N LEU A 223 17.84 0.06 -6.68
CA LEU A 223 17.88 -1.36 -7.06
C LEU A 223 18.51 -1.58 -8.44
N THR A 224 18.29 -0.65 -9.37
CA THR A 224 18.93 -0.68 -10.70
C THR A 224 20.44 -0.47 -10.59
N ARG A 225 20.91 0.47 -9.76
CA ARG A 225 22.35 0.67 -9.45
C ARG A 225 22.96 -0.57 -8.82
N LEU A 226 22.21 -1.23 -7.93
CA LEU A 226 22.60 -2.50 -7.31
C LEU A 226 22.59 -3.71 -8.26
N ARG A 227 22.31 -3.51 -9.56
CA ARG A 227 22.17 -4.60 -10.55
C ARG A 227 21.07 -5.62 -10.19
N GLN A 228 20.15 -5.25 -9.29
CA GLN A 228 19.01 -6.04 -8.84
C GLN A 228 17.79 -5.73 -9.71
N ARG A 229 17.90 -5.99 -11.02
CA ARG A 229 16.88 -5.57 -12.01
C ARG A 229 15.53 -6.26 -11.81
N GLU A 230 15.53 -7.53 -11.43
CA GLU A 230 14.31 -8.29 -11.15
C GLU A 230 13.55 -7.70 -9.95
N ASN A 231 14.27 -7.43 -8.85
CA ASN A 231 13.70 -6.75 -7.68
C ASN A 231 13.17 -5.35 -8.02
N ALA A 232 13.92 -4.56 -8.81
CA ALA A 232 13.51 -3.23 -9.25
C ALA A 232 12.20 -3.28 -10.06
N MET A 233 12.10 -4.27 -10.96
CA MET A 233 10.93 -4.50 -11.79
C MET A 233 9.72 -4.94 -10.95
N GLU A 234 9.91 -5.89 -10.05
CA GLU A 234 8.85 -6.40 -9.18
C GLU A 234 8.33 -5.30 -8.27
N LEU A 235 9.21 -4.51 -7.64
CA LEU A 235 8.83 -3.37 -6.80
C LEU A 235 8.04 -2.31 -7.57
N PHE A 236 8.46 -2.02 -8.82
CA PHE A 236 7.74 -1.09 -9.68
C PHE A 236 6.32 -1.57 -10.00
N LEU A 237 6.16 -2.83 -10.43
CA LEU A 237 4.86 -3.39 -10.79
C LEU A 237 3.95 -3.55 -9.56
N GLU A 238 4.51 -3.96 -8.43
CA GLU A 238 3.79 -4.09 -7.15
C GLU A 238 3.26 -2.74 -6.68
N ALA A 239 4.08 -1.68 -6.73
CA ALA A 239 3.63 -0.34 -6.41
C ALA A 239 2.49 0.15 -7.31
N ARG A 240 2.51 -0.22 -8.60
CA ARG A 240 1.42 0.09 -9.55
C ARG A 240 0.14 -0.69 -9.24
N THR A 241 0.26 -1.95 -8.80
CA THR A 241 -0.88 -2.75 -8.32
C THR A 241 -1.50 -2.11 -7.08
N GLN A 242 -0.71 -1.79 -6.06
CA GLN A 242 -1.20 -1.16 -4.83
C GLN A 242 -1.81 0.23 -5.07
N PHE A 243 -1.31 0.96 -6.07
CA PHE A 243 -1.95 2.19 -6.52
C PHE A 243 -3.35 1.91 -7.10
N LEU A 244 -3.47 0.96 -8.02
CA LEU A 244 -4.75 0.58 -8.62
C LEU A 244 -5.75 0.09 -7.59
N GLU A 245 -5.35 -0.83 -6.70
CA GLU A 245 -6.23 -1.37 -5.65
C GLU A 245 -6.80 -0.27 -4.75
N ARG A 246 -5.97 0.69 -4.35
CA ARG A 246 -6.43 1.83 -3.53
C ARG A 246 -7.39 2.75 -4.27
N GLU A 247 -7.12 3.05 -5.54
CA GLU A 247 -7.99 3.93 -6.32
C GLU A 247 -9.30 3.23 -6.71
N ILE A 248 -9.28 1.93 -6.99
CA ILE A 248 -10.48 1.12 -7.22
C ILE A 248 -11.30 1.04 -5.93
N ALA A 249 -10.69 0.79 -4.77
CA ALA A 249 -11.40 0.77 -3.50
C ALA A 249 -12.10 2.11 -3.21
N LYS A 250 -11.46 3.24 -3.49
CA LYS A 250 -12.09 4.57 -3.38
C LYS A 250 -13.26 4.74 -4.35
N LEU A 251 -13.11 4.24 -5.59
CA LEU A 251 -14.17 4.29 -6.59
C LEU A 251 -15.37 3.43 -6.14
N ASP A 252 -15.11 2.27 -5.56
CA ASP A 252 -16.13 1.37 -5.01
C ASP A 252 -16.83 2.00 -3.79
N GLU A 253 -16.09 2.67 -2.90
CA GLU A 253 -16.67 3.41 -1.76
C GLU A 253 -17.55 4.59 -2.22
N ALA A 254 -17.21 5.23 -3.33
CA ALA A 254 -18.01 6.31 -3.90
C ALA A 254 -19.29 5.80 -4.59
N MET A 255 -19.33 4.52 -4.96
CA MET A 255 -20.48 3.90 -5.59
C MET A 255 -21.60 3.68 -4.56
N SER A 256 -22.70 4.44 -4.73
CA SER A 256 -23.94 4.24 -3.96
C SER A 256 -24.92 3.33 -4.73
N GLU A 257 -25.94 2.78 -4.05
CA GLU A 257 -26.95 1.89 -4.65
C GLU A 257 -27.69 2.51 -5.85
N ASP A 258 -27.78 3.85 -5.91
CA ASP A 258 -28.44 4.60 -7.01
C ASP A 258 -27.46 5.06 -8.12
N SER A 259 -26.20 4.63 -8.09
CA SER A 259 -25.17 5.08 -9.03
C SER A 259 -25.33 4.48 -10.43
N ASP A 260 -25.06 5.28 -11.46
CA ASP A 260 -25.06 4.82 -12.84
C ASP A 260 -23.87 3.88 -13.09
N VAL A 261 -24.18 2.60 -13.36
CA VAL A 261 -23.20 1.54 -13.64
C VAL A 261 -22.32 1.90 -14.84
N LEU A 262 -22.88 2.56 -15.86
CA LEU A 262 -22.12 2.94 -17.05
C LEU A 262 -21.09 4.03 -16.73
N ALA A 263 -21.47 5.00 -15.89
CA ALA A 263 -20.57 6.05 -15.45
C ALA A 263 -19.44 5.49 -14.58
N TYR A 264 -19.78 4.65 -13.59
CA TYR A 264 -18.81 3.95 -12.74
C TYR A 264 -17.82 3.13 -13.59
N LEU A 265 -18.32 2.32 -14.53
CA LEU A 265 -17.46 1.52 -15.39
C LEU A 265 -16.57 2.39 -16.29
N GLY A 266 -17.09 3.54 -16.74
CA GLY A 266 -16.33 4.54 -17.48
C GLY A 266 -15.14 5.08 -16.70
N GLU A 267 -15.33 5.40 -15.42
CA GLU A 267 -14.27 5.86 -14.52
C GLU A 267 -13.25 4.74 -14.24
N LEU A 268 -13.73 3.52 -13.98
CA LEU A 268 -12.88 2.34 -13.77
C LEU A 268 -12.01 2.04 -15.00
N CYS A 269 -12.60 2.08 -16.20
CA CYS A 269 -11.85 1.90 -17.44
C CYS A 269 -10.81 3.01 -17.62
N ASN A 270 -11.17 4.25 -17.36
CA ASN A 270 -10.21 5.34 -17.45
C ASN A 270 -9.02 5.14 -16.51
N LEU A 271 -9.28 4.80 -15.25
CA LEU A 271 -8.27 4.55 -14.23
C LEU A 271 -7.33 3.39 -14.63
N LEU A 272 -7.89 2.21 -14.88
CA LEU A 272 -7.12 1.00 -15.17
C LEU A 272 -6.32 1.12 -16.46
N PHE A 273 -6.98 1.50 -17.56
CA PHE A 273 -6.32 1.52 -18.87
C PHE A 273 -5.28 2.64 -18.95
N SER A 274 -5.54 3.81 -18.34
CA SER A 274 -4.52 4.87 -18.25
C SER A 274 -3.32 4.42 -17.44
N CYS A 275 -3.54 3.76 -16.29
CA CYS A 275 -2.45 3.22 -15.48
C CYS A 275 -1.63 2.19 -16.26
N VAL A 276 -2.29 1.26 -16.97
CA VAL A 276 -1.60 0.24 -17.79
C VAL A 276 -0.77 0.89 -18.89
N ILE A 277 -1.31 1.88 -19.62
CA ILE A 277 -0.58 2.59 -20.67
C ILE A 277 0.64 3.32 -20.10
N GLN A 278 0.47 4.08 -19.01
CA GLN A 278 1.54 4.82 -18.36
C GLN A 278 2.63 3.88 -17.84
N THR A 279 2.22 2.79 -17.17
CA THR A 279 3.12 1.77 -16.65
C THR A 279 3.92 1.13 -17.76
N SER A 280 3.29 0.84 -18.90
CA SER A 280 3.96 0.21 -20.04
C SER A 280 5.00 1.12 -20.72
N ASP A 281 4.69 2.41 -20.87
CA ASP A 281 5.65 3.39 -21.37
C ASP A 281 6.85 3.55 -20.44
N GLU A 282 6.60 3.72 -19.14
CA GLU A 282 7.65 3.88 -18.14
C GLU A 282 8.48 2.60 -17.99
N PHE A 283 7.84 1.44 -18.01
CA PHE A 283 8.52 0.14 -18.01
C PHE A 283 9.46 0.02 -19.21
N GLY A 284 9.02 0.41 -20.41
CA GLY A 284 9.86 0.40 -21.60
C GLY A 284 11.10 1.31 -21.47
N ARG A 285 10.98 2.43 -20.74
CA ARG A 285 12.09 3.35 -20.46
C ARG A 285 13.06 2.81 -19.41
N LEU A 286 12.55 2.16 -18.36
CA LEU A 286 13.35 1.67 -17.23
C LEU A 286 13.96 0.27 -17.47
N PHE A 287 13.24 -0.60 -18.19
CA PHE A 287 13.52 -2.03 -18.30
C PHE A 287 13.54 -2.51 -19.76
N ALA A 288 14.37 -1.90 -20.61
CA ALA A 288 14.47 -2.21 -22.05
C ALA A 288 14.96 -3.65 -22.41
N ASP A 289 15.17 -4.53 -21.42
CA ASP A 289 15.61 -5.90 -21.61
C ASP A 289 14.45 -6.79 -22.07
N ARG A 290 14.68 -7.58 -23.13
CA ARG A 290 13.66 -8.48 -23.72
C ARG A 290 13.19 -9.55 -22.74
N GLY A 291 14.02 -9.92 -21.76
CA GLY A 291 13.68 -10.94 -20.75
C GLY A 291 12.59 -10.50 -19.77
N LEU A 292 12.40 -9.18 -19.57
CA LEU A 292 11.49 -8.66 -18.54
C LEU A 292 10.11 -8.30 -19.08
N SER A 293 9.94 -8.21 -20.41
CA SER A 293 8.67 -7.84 -21.03
C SER A 293 7.54 -8.85 -20.72
N SER A 294 7.86 -10.12 -20.47
CA SER A 294 6.86 -11.12 -20.07
C SER A 294 6.22 -10.80 -18.73
N SER A 295 6.97 -10.21 -17.79
CA SER A 295 6.46 -9.83 -16.48
C SER A 295 5.48 -8.67 -16.58
N LEU A 296 5.76 -7.69 -17.45
CA LEU A 296 4.82 -6.62 -17.78
C LEU A 296 3.52 -7.19 -18.37
N LEU A 297 3.61 -8.10 -19.34
CA LEU A 297 2.41 -8.72 -19.95
C LEU A 297 1.60 -9.55 -18.94
N SER A 298 2.28 -10.25 -18.04
CA SER A 298 1.66 -10.97 -16.92
C SER A 298 0.93 -10.00 -15.98
N TRP A 299 1.57 -8.89 -15.62
CA TRP A 299 0.96 -7.84 -14.81
C TRP A 299 -0.27 -7.22 -15.48
N CYS A 300 -0.18 -6.84 -16.77
CA CYS A 300 -1.33 -6.32 -17.52
C CYS A 300 -2.51 -7.30 -17.53
N SER A 301 -2.22 -8.60 -17.68
CA SER A 301 -3.23 -9.66 -17.65
C SER A 301 -3.89 -9.78 -16.28
N MET A 302 -3.12 -9.63 -15.20
CA MET A 302 -3.63 -9.63 -13.83
C MET A 302 -4.58 -8.45 -13.59
N GLN A 303 -4.19 -7.23 -14.00
CA GLN A 303 -5.04 -6.04 -13.84
C GLN A 303 -6.34 -6.14 -14.65
N LEU A 304 -6.29 -6.70 -15.85
CA LEU A 304 -7.52 -6.94 -16.63
C LEU A 304 -8.41 -8.01 -16.03
N LYS A 305 -7.87 -8.96 -15.27
CA LYS A 305 -8.69 -9.92 -14.54
C LYS A 305 -9.47 -9.25 -13.41
N VAL A 306 -8.86 -8.32 -12.69
CA VAL A 306 -9.57 -7.50 -11.70
C VAL A 306 -10.73 -6.75 -12.36
N PHE A 307 -10.50 -6.17 -13.54
CA PHE A 307 -11.57 -5.55 -14.33
C PHE A 307 -12.66 -6.55 -14.73
N ASP A 308 -12.30 -7.75 -15.20
CA ASP A 308 -13.25 -8.81 -15.57
C ASP A 308 -14.18 -9.16 -14.41
N ASP A 309 -13.61 -9.33 -13.22
CA ASP A 309 -14.35 -9.68 -12.01
C ASP A 309 -15.34 -8.55 -11.63
N VAL A 310 -14.90 -7.28 -11.67
CA VAL A 310 -15.77 -6.13 -11.40
C VAL A 310 -16.85 -5.96 -12.47
N PHE A 311 -16.48 -6.05 -13.75
CA PHE A 311 -17.44 -5.97 -14.86
C PHE A 311 -18.52 -7.03 -14.71
N ARG A 312 -18.13 -8.28 -14.39
CA ARG A 312 -19.09 -9.37 -14.21
C ARG A 312 -20.03 -9.14 -13.03
N ALA A 313 -19.48 -8.66 -11.92
CA ALA A 313 -20.25 -8.40 -10.71
C ALA A 313 -21.23 -7.23 -10.86
N GLN A 314 -20.89 -6.21 -11.62
CA GLN A 314 -21.69 -4.99 -11.71
C GLN A 314 -22.60 -4.93 -12.95
N VAL A 315 -22.22 -5.52 -14.08
CA VAL A 315 -22.91 -5.30 -15.37
C VAL A 315 -23.95 -6.38 -15.68
N PHE A 316 -23.63 -7.67 -15.51
CA PHE A 316 -24.56 -8.75 -15.86
C PHE A 316 -25.81 -8.80 -14.95
N PRO A 317 -25.72 -8.56 -13.62
CA PRO A 317 -26.90 -8.61 -12.76
C PRO A 317 -27.96 -7.55 -13.08
N CYS A 318 -27.65 -6.50 -13.84
CA CYS A 318 -28.62 -5.49 -14.26
C CYS A 318 -29.75 -6.07 -15.12
N GLY A 319 -29.50 -7.17 -15.86
CA GLY A 319 -30.48 -7.78 -16.78
C GLY A 319 -30.91 -6.88 -17.95
N ASP A 320 -30.31 -5.69 -18.10
CA ASP A 320 -30.54 -4.76 -19.20
C ASP A 320 -29.48 -4.96 -20.29
N TYR A 321 -29.86 -5.69 -21.35
CA TYR A 321 -28.99 -5.96 -22.49
C TYR A 321 -28.55 -4.71 -23.25
N TYR A 322 -29.30 -3.60 -23.16
CA TYR A 322 -28.86 -2.34 -23.74
C TYR A 322 -27.68 -1.78 -22.96
N LEU A 323 -27.80 -1.69 -21.63
CA LEU A 323 -26.71 -1.27 -20.74
C LEU A 323 -25.49 -2.18 -20.87
N ILE A 324 -25.67 -3.50 -20.89
CA ILE A 324 -24.58 -4.46 -21.09
C ILE A 324 -23.85 -4.19 -22.42
N GLY A 325 -24.60 -3.87 -23.48
CA GLY A 325 -24.05 -3.51 -24.79
C GLY A 325 -23.23 -2.21 -24.78
N GLU A 326 -23.74 -1.18 -24.11
CA GLU A 326 -23.03 0.12 -23.94
C GLU A 326 -21.74 -0.06 -23.14
N CYS A 327 -21.81 -0.77 -22.00
CA CYS A 327 -20.64 -1.10 -21.18
C CYS A 327 -19.58 -1.88 -21.99
N ALA A 328 -20.00 -2.90 -22.73
CA ALA A 328 -19.09 -3.67 -23.59
C ALA A 328 -18.49 -2.84 -24.72
N HIS A 329 -19.27 -1.91 -25.30
CA HIS A 329 -18.78 -0.99 -26.31
C HIS A 329 -17.72 -0.05 -25.75
N LEU A 330 -17.97 0.53 -24.58
CA LEU A 330 -17.03 1.41 -23.87
C LEU A 330 -15.71 0.68 -23.60
N THR A 331 -15.75 -0.53 -23.04
CA THR A 331 -14.54 -1.32 -22.79
C THR A 331 -13.75 -1.60 -24.06
N ARG A 332 -14.43 -1.91 -25.17
CA ARG A 332 -13.77 -2.10 -26.48
C ARG A 332 -13.04 -0.85 -26.96
N GLN A 333 -13.58 0.35 -26.72
CA GLN A 333 -12.90 1.60 -27.07
C GLN A 333 -11.58 1.75 -26.31
N TYR A 334 -11.56 1.42 -25.01
CA TYR A 334 -10.35 1.45 -24.18
C TYR A 334 -9.33 0.37 -24.60
N CYS A 335 -9.77 -0.84 -24.93
CA CYS A 335 -8.89 -1.87 -25.51
C CYS A 335 -8.24 -1.42 -26.83
N ALA A 336 -8.98 -0.70 -27.69
CA ALA A 336 -8.42 -0.16 -28.92
C ALA A 336 -7.33 0.91 -28.66
N LEU A 337 -7.41 1.65 -27.54
CA LEU A 337 -6.34 2.57 -27.12
C LEU A 337 -5.10 1.79 -26.65
N LEU A 338 -5.26 0.73 -25.87
CA LEU A 338 -4.15 -0.17 -25.48
C LEU A 338 -3.49 -0.80 -26.71
N HIS A 339 -4.27 -1.25 -27.68
CA HIS A 339 -3.74 -1.83 -28.91
C HIS A 339 -2.84 -0.84 -29.66
N LYS A 340 -3.19 0.46 -29.68
CA LYS A 340 -2.33 1.51 -30.26
C LYS A 340 -1.02 1.70 -29.50
N SER A 341 -0.99 1.42 -28.19
CA SER A 341 0.22 1.43 -27.37
C SER A 341 1.09 0.18 -27.54
N GLY A 342 0.66 -0.79 -28.37
CA GLY A 342 1.38 -2.04 -28.63
C GLY A 342 0.97 -3.21 -27.75
N ILE A 343 -0.07 -3.05 -26.93
CA ILE A 343 -0.59 -4.09 -26.03
C ILE A 343 -1.95 -4.56 -26.54
N SER A 344 -2.00 -5.76 -27.11
CA SER A 344 -3.24 -6.37 -27.59
C SER A 344 -3.80 -7.31 -26.54
N LEU A 345 -4.98 -6.96 -26.00
CA LEU A 345 -5.68 -7.74 -24.98
C LEU A 345 -7.13 -8.03 -25.38
N ASP A 346 -7.44 -7.89 -26.67
CA ASP A 346 -8.77 -8.17 -27.24
C ASP A 346 -9.26 -9.60 -26.96
N PHE A 347 -8.34 -10.57 -26.87
CA PHE A 347 -8.67 -11.95 -26.54
C PHE A 347 -9.20 -12.10 -25.11
N GLN A 348 -8.63 -11.37 -24.15
CA GLN A 348 -9.06 -11.36 -22.75
C GLN A 348 -10.45 -10.74 -22.64
N LEU A 349 -10.67 -9.59 -23.28
CA LEU A 349 -11.98 -8.95 -23.31
C LEU A 349 -13.05 -9.85 -23.95
N ASN A 350 -12.72 -10.54 -25.05
CA ASN A 350 -13.64 -11.50 -25.65
C ASN A 350 -13.97 -12.65 -24.70
N GLY A 351 -13.00 -13.14 -23.93
CA GLY A 351 -13.23 -14.14 -22.88
C GLY A 351 -14.12 -13.64 -21.74
N THR A 352 -13.90 -12.40 -21.30
CA THR A 352 -14.72 -11.68 -20.30
C THR A 352 -16.17 -11.56 -20.72
N LEU A 353 -16.42 -11.18 -21.97
CA LEU A 353 -17.77 -10.83 -22.43
C LEU A 353 -18.56 -12.03 -22.95
N LEU A 354 -17.95 -12.86 -23.83
CA LEU A 354 -18.73 -13.81 -24.65
C LEU A 354 -19.32 -14.96 -23.83
N GLY A 355 -18.54 -15.56 -22.94
CA GLY A 355 -18.99 -16.70 -22.13
C GLY A 355 -20.15 -16.32 -21.20
N PRO A 356 -19.96 -15.34 -20.30
CA PRO A 356 -21.00 -14.92 -19.38
C PRO A 356 -22.24 -14.37 -20.06
N LEU A 357 -22.07 -13.59 -21.15
CA LEU A 357 -23.22 -13.10 -21.91
C LEU A 357 -24.03 -14.24 -22.53
N HIS A 358 -23.35 -15.26 -23.06
CA HIS A 358 -24.04 -16.44 -23.58
C HIS A 358 -24.84 -17.15 -22.49
N ASP A 359 -24.23 -17.35 -21.32
CA ASP A 359 -24.86 -18.03 -20.19
C ASP A 359 -26.02 -17.22 -19.63
N ASP A 360 -25.87 -15.90 -19.48
CA ASP A 360 -26.91 -14.98 -19.02
C ASP A 360 -28.12 -14.96 -19.97
N VAL A 361 -27.87 -14.84 -21.27
CA VAL A 361 -28.91 -14.90 -22.31
C VAL A 361 -29.60 -16.27 -22.30
N ALA A 362 -28.86 -17.37 -22.19
CA ALA A 362 -29.42 -18.71 -22.12
C ALA A 362 -30.31 -18.90 -20.88
N ASN A 363 -29.87 -18.38 -19.73
CA ASN A 363 -30.64 -18.40 -18.49
C ASN A 363 -31.91 -17.58 -18.62
N ALA A 364 -31.85 -16.36 -19.16
CA ALA A 364 -33.02 -15.51 -19.39
C ALA A 364 -34.04 -16.19 -20.33
N PHE A 365 -33.58 -16.79 -21.44
CA PHE A 365 -34.46 -17.56 -22.32
C PHE A 365 -35.09 -18.77 -21.63
N SER A 366 -34.33 -19.47 -20.78
CA SER A 366 -34.84 -20.61 -20.03
C SER A 366 -35.92 -20.18 -19.02
N GLY A 367 -35.74 -19.02 -18.36
CA GLY A 367 -36.70 -18.41 -17.46
C GLY A 367 -38.00 -18.04 -18.17
N ILE A 368 -37.90 -17.27 -19.27
CA ILE A 368 -39.06 -16.92 -20.10
C ILE A 368 -39.83 -18.16 -20.55
N ARG A 369 -39.13 -19.20 -21.00
CA ARG A 369 -39.77 -20.46 -21.41
C ARG A 369 -40.47 -21.15 -20.24
N GLY A 370 -39.86 -21.11 -19.04
CA GLY A 370 -40.45 -21.62 -17.80
C GLY A 370 -41.73 -20.88 -17.44
N ASP A 371 -41.71 -19.55 -17.47
CA ASP A 371 -42.86 -18.68 -17.16
C ASP A 371 -44.02 -18.91 -18.14
N VAL A 372 -43.71 -18.98 -19.44
CA VAL A 372 -44.71 -19.30 -20.48
C VAL A 372 -45.31 -20.69 -20.24
N SER A 373 -44.49 -21.68 -19.90
CA SER A 373 -44.96 -23.04 -19.63
C SER A 373 -45.85 -23.10 -18.39
N ALA A 374 -45.48 -22.38 -17.33
CA ALA A 374 -46.28 -22.26 -16.10
C ALA A 374 -47.61 -21.54 -16.36
N SER A 375 -47.59 -20.46 -17.14
CA SER A 375 -48.79 -19.73 -17.56
C SER A 375 -49.73 -20.64 -18.33
N LEU A 376 -49.24 -21.36 -19.35
CA LEU A 376 -50.03 -22.32 -20.12
C LEU A 376 -50.61 -23.45 -19.25
N ALA A 377 -49.85 -23.96 -18.27
CA ALA A 377 -50.33 -24.99 -17.36
C ALA A 377 -51.40 -24.48 -16.38
N SER A 378 -51.37 -23.19 -16.04
CA SER A 378 -52.36 -22.54 -15.17
C SER A 378 -53.67 -22.21 -15.90
N GLU A 379 -53.65 -22.17 -17.24
CA GLU A 379 -54.85 -21.88 -18.03
C GLU A 379 -55.83 -23.08 -18.02
N ALA A 380 -56.88 -22.97 -17.20
CA ALA A 380 -58.01 -23.88 -17.23
C ALA A 380 -58.93 -23.55 -18.43
N TRP A 381 -58.54 -24.00 -19.63
CA TRP A 381 -59.41 -23.95 -20.80
C TRP A 381 -60.58 -24.93 -20.62
N ALA A 382 -61.68 -24.45 -20.04
CA ALA A 382 -62.94 -25.17 -20.06
C ALA A 382 -63.62 -24.94 -21.42
N PRO A 383 -63.87 -25.98 -22.24
CA PRO A 383 -64.70 -25.84 -23.42
C PRO A 383 -66.09 -25.37 -22.95
N LYS A 384 -66.49 -24.18 -23.38
CA LYS A 384 -67.84 -23.68 -23.14
C LYS A 384 -68.77 -24.48 -24.04
N GLU A 385 -69.46 -25.49 -23.49
CA GLU A 385 -70.55 -26.17 -24.19
C GLU A 385 -71.71 -25.17 -24.38
N VAL A 386 -71.65 -24.39 -25.46
CA VAL A 386 -72.74 -23.50 -25.85
C VAL A 386 -73.77 -24.33 -26.58
N SER A 387 -75.00 -24.37 -26.06
CA SER A 387 -76.07 -25.09 -26.73
C SER A 387 -76.42 -24.43 -28.07
N LEU A 388 -76.81 -25.22 -29.07
CA LEU A 388 -77.28 -24.69 -30.37
C LEU A 388 -78.49 -23.74 -30.23
N ARG A 389 -79.21 -23.78 -29.10
CA ARG A 389 -80.31 -22.84 -28.77
C ARG A 389 -79.79 -21.46 -28.41
N GLU A 390 -78.76 -21.36 -27.57
CA GLU A 390 -78.16 -20.09 -27.13
C GLU A 390 -77.43 -19.35 -28.27
N LEU A 391 -76.79 -20.10 -29.19
CA LEU A 391 -76.20 -19.54 -30.40
C LEU A 391 -77.24 -18.97 -31.37
N ARG A 392 -78.47 -19.50 -31.35
CA ARG A 392 -79.57 -19.05 -32.23
C ARG A 392 -80.36 -17.88 -31.64
N SER A 393 -80.40 -17.71 -30.31
CA SER A 393 -81.10 -16.58 -29.68
C SER A 393 -80.36 -15.24 -29.79
N HIS A 394 -79.07 -15.24 -30.16
CA HIS A 394 -78.28 -14.02 -30.38
C HIS A 394 -78.27 -13.52 -31.84
N LYS A 395 -78.92 -14.23 -32.77
CA LYS A 395 -79.27 -13.70 -34.10
C LYS A 395 -80.75 -13.29 -34.09
N GLY A 396 -81.05 -12.21 -33.40
CA GLY A 396 -82.35 -11.52 -33.42
C GLY A 396 -82.13 -10.08 -33.78
#